data_AF-A0A529HSX0-F1
#
_entry.id   AF-A0A529HSX0-F1
#
_cell.length_a   1.000
_cell.length_b   1.000
_cell.length_c   1.000
_cell.angle_alpha   90.00
_cell.angle_beta   90.00
_cell.angle_gamma   90.00
#
_symmetry.space_group_name_H-M   'P 1'
#
loop_
_entity.id
_entity.type
_entity.pdbx_description
1 polymer ?
#
loop_
_entity_poly.entity_id
_entity_poly.type
_entity_poly.pdbx_seq_one_letter_code
_entity_poly.pdbx_strand_id
1 'polypeptide(L)'
;SSTIDVESARKAHAIAARHGLPSIDAPVSGGTGGATAGTLTFMAGGSDAAFASAEPILKPMAGRIVHCGGDGAGQAAKICNNMILGISMIGVAEAFVLAEKLGLSHQALFDVASTSSGQCWSLTTYCP
;
A
#
# COMPACT_ATOMS: atom_id res chain seq x y z
N SER A 1 -11.78 5.45 -3.38
CA SER A 1 -10.91 5.49 -2.19
C SER A 1 -9.70 6.35 -2.53
N SER A 2 -9.23 7.16 -1.59
CA SER A 2 -8.11 8.10 -1.79
C SER A 2 -7.10 7.97 -0.67
N THR A 3 -5.83 8.27 -0.97
CA THR A 3 -4.80 8.47 0.04
C THR A 3 -4.82 9.94 0.46
N ILE A 4 -5.01 10.18 1.76
CA ILE A 4 -5.05 11.51 2.38
C ILE A 4 -4.28 11.45 3.70
N ASP A 5 -4.02 12.59 4.33
CA ASP A 5 -3.41 12.59 5.66
C ASP A 5 -4.34 11.99 6.72
N VAL A 6 -3.74 11.47 7.79
CA VAL A 6 -4.46 10.76 8.87
C VAL A 6 -5.43 11.69 9.61
N GLU A 7 -5.10 12.97 9.74
CA GLU A 7 -5.94 13.94 10.43
C GLU A 7 -7.22 14.23 9.63
N SER A 8 -7.11 14.40 8.32
CA SER A 8 -8.26 14.56 7.41
C SER A 8 -9.17 13.33 7.43
N ALA A 9 -8.61 12.11 7.46
CA ALA A 9 -9.41 10.90 7.59
C ALA A 9 -10.18 10.86 8.92
N ARG A 10 -9.52 11.15 10.04
CA ARG A 10 -10.18 11.23 11.36
C ARG A 10 -11.26 12.31 11.42
N LYS A 11 -11.04 13.47 10.78
CA LYS A 11 -12.06 14.52 10.64
C LYS A 11 -13.27 14.03 9.85
N ALA A 12 -13.05 13.31 8.75
CA ALA A 12 -14.14 12.72 7.96
C ALA A 12 -14.95 11.71 8.78
N HIS A 13 -14.30 10.83 9.55
CA HIS A 13 -14.97 9.92 10.48
C HIS A 13 -15.80 10.68 11.53
N ALA A 14 -15.24 11.72 12.14
CA ALA A 14 -15.96 12.54 13.13
C ALA A 14 -17.16 13.31 12.53
N ILE A 15 -17.12 13.65 11.24
CA ILE A 15 -18.28 14.22 10.53
C ILE A 15 -19.35 13.15 10.32
N ALA A 16 -18.98 11.96 9.82
CA ALA A 16 -19.92 10.86 9.63
C ALA A 16 -20.61 10.44 10.94
N ALA A 17 -19.82 10.32 12.02
CA ALA A 17 -20.32 9.97 13.36
C ALA A 17 -21.34 10.98 13.89
N ARG A 18 -21.15 12.29 13.65
CA ARG A 18 -22.13 13.34 14.02
C ARG A 18 -23.48 13.18 13.34
N HIS A 19 -23.51 12.48 12.21
CA HIS A 19 -24.74 12.15 11.48
C HIS A 19 -25.21 10.71 11.72
N GLY A 20 -24.62 9.99 12.68
CA GLY A 20 -24.97 8.59 12.96
C GLY A 20 -24.61 7.63 11.81
N LEU A 21 -23.69 8.01 10.94
CA LEU A 21 -23.28 7.21 9.79
C LEU A 21 -21.99 6.43 10.12
N PRO A 22 -21.95 5.11 9.87
CA PRO A 22 -20.71 4.37 9.93
C PRO A 22 -19.79 4.79 8.78
N SER A 23 -18.50 4.86 9.04
CA SER A 23 -17.49 5.24 8.05
C SER A 23 -16.25 4.36 8.13
N ILE A 24 -15.56 4.28 7.00
CA ILE A 24 -14.32 3.53 6.81
C ILE A 24 -13.38 4.35 5.93
N ASP A 25 -12.11 4.47 6.33
CA ASP A 25 -11.03 4.87 5.43
C ASP A 25 -10.35 3.62 4.87
N ALA A 26 -10.35 3.44 3.55
CA ALA A 26 -9.84 2.20 2.94
C ALA A 26 -8.88 2.47 1.76
N PRO A 27 -7.75 3.19 1.95
CA PRO A 27 -6.76 3.35 0.89
C PRO A 27 -6.29 1.99 0.35
N VAL A 28 -5.89 1.99 -0.92
CA VAL A 28 -5.61 0.77 -1.67
C VAL A 28 -4.16 0.67 -2.15
N SER A 29 -3.70 -0.55 -2.43
CA SER A 29 -2.46 -0.84 -3.16
C SER A 29 -2.74 -1.82 -4.30
N GLY A 30 -2.00 -1.69 -5.42
CA GLY A 30 -2.16 -2.53 -6.62
C GLY A 30 -2.31 -1.76 -7.95
N GLY A 31 -2.46 -0.43 -7.89
CA GLY A 31 -2.55 0.42 -9.09
C GLY A 31 -3.79 0.15 -9.95
N THR A 32 -3.79 0.67 -11.17
CA THR A 32 -4.89 0.48 -12.14
C THR A 32 -5.03 -0.98 -12.55
N GLY A 33 -3.91 -1.69 -12.74
CA GLY A 33 -3.92 -3.12 -13.06
C GLY A 33 -4.60 -3.97 -12.00
N GLY A 34 -4.27 -3.76 -10.72
CA GLY A 34 -4.94 -4.44 -9.61
C GLY A 34 -6.41 -4.07 -9.47
N ALA A 35 -6.78 -2.83 -9.79
CA ALA A 35 -8.18 -2.40 -9.80
C ALA A 35 -8.99 -3.12 -10.89
N THR A 36 -8.47 -3.18 -12.12
CA THR A 36 -9.12 -3.88 -13.23
C THR A 36 -9.20 -5.40 -12.99
N ALA A 37 -8.17 -5.98 -12.36
CA ALA A 37 -8.11 -7.41 -12.06
C ALA A 37 -8.90 -7.82 -10.80
N GLY A 38 -9.42 -6.86 -10.03
CA GLY A 38 -10.07 -7.15 -8.74
C GLY A 38 -9.12 -7.71 -7.69
N THR A 39 -7.85 -7.33 -7.73
CA THR A 39 -6.78 -7.86 -6.86
C THR A 39 -6.18 -6.80 -5.92
N LEU A 40 -6.89 -5.69 -5.68
CA LEU A 40 -6.40 -4.64 -4.80
C LEU A 40 -6.20 -5.14 -3.37
N THR A 41 -5.22 -4.56 -2.68
CA THR A 41 -5.12 -4.65 -1.22
C THR A 41 -5.80 -3.44 -0.60
N PHE A 42 -6.84 -3.65 0.21
CA PHE A 42 -7.52 -2.61 0.99
C PHE A 42 -6.96 -2.57 2.42
N MET A 43 -6.58 -1.38 2.87
CA MET A 43 -6.12 -1.11 4.24
C MET A 43 -7.23 -0.34 4.96
N ALA A 44 -8.08 -1.02 5.71
CA ALA A 44 -9.33 -0.47 6.26
C ALA A 44 -9.16 0.04 7.69
N GLY A 45 -9.50 1.31 7.95
CA GLY A 45 -9.65 1.90 9.28
C GLY A 45 -11.11 2.24 9.58
N GLY A 46 -11.58 1.93 10.78
CA GLY A 46 -12.95 2.17 11.24
C GLY A 46 -13.35 1.16 12.33
N SER A 47 -14.55 1.30 12.89
CA SER A 47 -15.05 0.33 13.89
C SER A 47 -15.28 -1.07 13.28
N ASP A 48 -15.25 -2.11 14.12
CA ASP A 48 -15.52 -3.50 13.69
C ASP A 48 -16.86 -3.62 12.95
N ALA A 49 -17.90 -2.93 13.43
CA ALA A 49 -19.22 -2.93 12.80
C ALA A 49 -19.22 -2.24 11.43
N ALA A 50 -18.51 -1.10 11.29
CA ALA A 50 -18.38 -0.41 10.01
C ALA A 50 -17.55 -1.25 9.02
N PHE A 51 -16.49 -1.89 9.49
CA PHE A 51 -15.67 -2.80 8.70
C PHE A 51 -16.48 -4.00 8.19
N ALA A 52 -17.19 -4.70 9.08
CA ALA A 52 -18.04 -5.84 8.73
C ALA A 52 -19.12 -5.47 7.70
N SER A 53 -19.65 -4.24 7.76
CA SER A 53 -20.63 -3.74 6.79
C SER A 53 -19.99 -3.40 5.44
N ALA A 54 -18.74 -2.92 5.44
CA ALA A 54 -18.03 -2.52 4.24
C ALA A 54 -17.36 -3.69 3.50
N GLU A 55 -16.90 -4.71 4.22
CA GLU A 55 -16.12 -5.82 3.66
C GLU A 55 -16.81 -6.51 2.47
N PRO A 56 -18.11 -6.84 2.50
CA PRO A 56 -18.80 -7.46 1.36
C PRO A 56 -18.82 -6.58 0.10
N ILE A 57 -18.78 -5.25 0.27
CA ILE A 57 -18.76 -4.27 -0.81
C ILE A 57 -17.35 -4.14 -1.40
N LEU A 58 -16.32 -4.24 -0.57
CA LEU A 58 -14.92 -4.16 -1.00
C LEU A 58 -14.44 -5.44 -1.68
N LYS A 59 -14.96 -6.60 -1.25
CA LYS A 59 -14.53 -7.95 -1.65
C LYS A 59 -14.43 -8.19 -3.16
N PRO A 60 -15.37 -7.73 -4.02
CA PRO A 60 -15.27 -7.94 -5.47
C PRO A 60 -14.06 -7.26 -6.13
N MET A 61 -13.49 -6.24 -5.48
CA MET A 61 -12.32 -5.50 -5.98
C MET A 61 -11.02 -5.95 -5.31
N ALA A 62 -11.09 -6.84 -4.33
CA ALA A 62 -10.01 -7.09 -3.40
C ALA A 62 -9.37 -8.47 -3.60
N GLY A 63 -8.05 -8.48 -3.77
CA GLY A 63 -7.23 -9.67 -3.53
C GLY A 63 -6.96 -9.85 -2.04
N ARG A 64 -6.94 -8.75 -1.28
CA ARG A 64 -6.77 -8.75 0.18
C ARG A 64 -7.47 -7.57 0.82
N ILE A 65 -8.09 -7.80 1.97
CA ILE A 65 -8.65 -6.74 2.83
C ILE A 65 -8.02 -6.94 4.21
N VAL A 66 -7.51 -5.87 4.81
CA VAL A 66 -6.93 -5.88 6.15
C VAL A 66 -7.64 -4.82 6.97
N HIS A 67 -8.24 -5.22 8.10
CA HIS A 67 -8.73 -4.27 9.09
C HIS A 67 -7.56 -3.81 9.96
N CYS A 68 -7.13 -2.57 9.75
CA CYS A 68 -5.93 -1.98 10.33
C CYS A 68 -6.17 -1.35 11.72
N GLY A 69 -7.42 -1.28 12.17
CA GLY A 69 -7.82 -0.67 13.44
C GLY A 69 -8.91 0.38 13.24
N GLY A 70 -9.00 1.32 14.20
CA GLY A 70 -10.01 2.38 14.19
C GLY A 70 -9.75 3.50 13.19
N ASP A 71 -10.41 4.63 13.41
CA ASP A 71 -10.46 5.77 12.48
C ASP A 71 -9.07 6.29 12.07
N GLY A 72 -8.81 6.28 10.76
CA GLY A 72 -7.56 6.73 10.15
C GLY A 72 -6.44 5.69 10.15
N ALA A 73 -6.66 4.49 10.72
CA ALA A 73 -5.66 3.43 10.74
C ALA A 73 -5.34 2.89 9.34
N GLY A 74 -6.30 2.93 8.41
CA GLY A 74 -6.07 2.58 7.02
C GLY A 74 -5.08 3.54 6.34
N GLN A 75 -5.27 4.85 6.52
CA GLN A 75 -4.30 5.86 6.05
C GLN A 75 -2.93 5.72 6.71
N ALA A 76 -2.89 5.44 8.02
CA ALA A 76 -1.64 5.20 8.74
C ALA A 76 -0.88 3.98 8.17
N ALA A 77 -1.58 2.88 7.90
CA ALA A 77 -0.99 1.72 7.24
C ALA A 77 -0.48 2.08 5.83
N LYS A 78 -1.25 2.87 5.07
CA LYS A 78 -0.88 3.26 3.70
C LYS A 78 0.36 4.14 3.65
N ILE A 79 0.48 5.12 4.54
CA ILE A 79 1.65 5.99 4.56
C ILE A 79 2.92 5.22 4.96
N CYS A 80 2.82 4.29 5.92
CA CYS A 80 3.92 3.37 6.24
C CYS A 80 4.33 2.51 5.04
N ASN A 81 3.36 1.89 4.36
CA ASN A 81 3.62 1.10 3.15
C ASN A 81 4.33 1.90 2.07
N ASN A 82 3.86 3.13 1.80
CA ASN A 82 4.45 3.98 0.76
C ASN A 82 5.84 4.51 1.16
N MET A 83 6.09 4.75 2.45
CA MET A 83 7.44 5.11 2.92
C MET A 83 8.43 3.97 2.70
N ILE A 84 8.05 2.73 3.06
CA ILE A 84 8.86 1.53 2.80
C ILE A 84 9.15 1.42 1.30
N LEU A 85 8.12 1.56 0.45
CA LEU A 85 8.29 1.54 -1.01
C LEU A 85 9.30 2.58 -1.48
N GLY A 86 9.16 3.84 -1.03
CA GLY A 86 10.06 4.93 -1.44
C GLY A 86 11.52 4.68 -1.06
N ILE A 87 11.78 4.24 0.17
CA ILE A 87 13.13 3.90 0.64
C ILE A 87 13.70 2.74 -0.18
N SER A 88 12.91 1.69 -0.42
CA SER A 88 13.34 0.55 -1.24
C SER A 88 13.64 0.97 -2.68
N MET A 89 12.85 1.85 -3.29
CA MET A 89 13.13 2.37 -4.64
C MET A 89 14.46 3.12 -4.72
N ILE A 90 14.75 3.96 -3.72
CA ILE A 90 16.03 4.69 -3.63
C ILE A 90 17.18 3.70 -3.51
N GLY A 91 17.08 2.75 -2.56
CA GLY A 91 18.12 1.74 -2.35
C GLY A 91 18.39 0.87 -3.58
N VAL A 92 17.33 0.48 -4.31
CA VAL A 92 17.47 -0.25 -5.57
C VAL A 92 18.19 0.61 -6.61
N ALA A 93 17.73 1.84 -6.86
CA ALA A 93 18.35 2.73 -7.85
C ALA A 93 19.84 3.00 -7.57
N GLU A 94 20.19 3.29 -6.32
CA GLU A 94 21.59 3.50 -5.91
C GLU A 94 22.43 2.24 -6.06
N ALA A 95 21.88 1.06 -5.73
CA ALA A 95 22.59 -0.21 -5.89
C ALA A 95 22.89 -0.53 -7.36
N PHE A 96 21.97 -0.23 -8.30
CA PHE A 96 22.23 -0.38 -9.73
C PHE A 96 23.36 0.52 -10.22
N VAL A 97 23.36 1.80 -9.82
CA VAL A 97 24.43 2.74 -10.17
C VAL A 97 25.77 2.31 -9.56
N LEU A 98 25.76 1.80 -8.31
CA LEU A 98 26.96 1.28 -7.67
C LEU A 98 27.49 0.03 -8.41
N ALA A 99 26.60 -0.90 -8.77
CA ALA A 99 26.95 -2.11 -9.49
C ALA A 99 27.60 -1.79 -10.85
N GLU A 100 27.02 -0.85 -11.61
CA GLU A 100 27.60 -0.37 -12.87
C GLU A 100 29.04 0.15 -12.66
N LYS A 101 29.25 1.01 -11.64
CA LYS A 101 30.57 1.56 -11.31
C LYS A 101 31.58 0.49 -10.87
N LEU A 102 31.10 -0.61 -10.31
CA LEU A 102 31.91 -1.78 -9.93
C LEU A 102 32.09 -2.79 -11.08
N GLY A 103 31.55 -2.51 -12.27
CA GLY A 103 31.71 -3.36 -13.46
C GLY A 103 30.69 -4.49 -13.58
N LEU A 104 29.61 -4.49 -12.80
CA LEU A 104 28.50 -5.43 -12.94
C LEU A 104 27.51 -4.94 -13.99
N SER A 105 26.96 -5.86 -14.78
CA SER A 105 25.78 -5.56 -15.59
C SER A 105 24.54 -5.43 -14.69
N HIS A 106 23.58 -4.62 -15.13
CA HIS A 106 22.28 -4.50 -14.46
C HIS A 106 21.58 -5.85 -14.32
N GLN A 107 21.65 -6.70 -15.37
CA GLN A 107 21.06 -8.04 -15.32
C GLN A 107 21.71 -8.91 -14.24
N ALA A 108 23.05 -8.89 -14.12
CA ALA A 108 23.74 -9.67 -13.10
C ALA A 108 23.35 -9.21 -11.68
N LEU A 109 23.22 -7.90 -11.45
CA LEU A 109 22.71 -7.41 -10.16
C LEU A 109 21.26 -7.87 -9.93
N PHE A 110 20.38 -7.72 -10.93
CA PHE A 110 18.99 -8.13 -10.82
C PHE A 110 18.87 -9.62 -10.47
N ASP A 111 19.58 -10.50 -11.16
CA ASP A 111 19.51 -11.96 -10.95
C ASP A 111 19.90 -12.33 -9.52
N VAL A 112 20.95 -11.69 -8.98
CA VAL A 112 21.40 -11.90 -7.61
C VAL A 112 20.42 -11.30 -6.60
N ALA A 113 20.07 -10.02 -6.74
CA ALA A 113 19.31 -9.30 -5.73
C ALA A 113 17.83 -9.72 -5.69
N SER A 114 17.24 -10.13 -6.82
CA SER A 114 15.83 -10.54 -6.91
C SER A 114 15.56 -11.90 -6.23
N THR A 115 16.60 -12.68 -5.97
CA THR A 115 16.52 -14.02 -5.35
C THR A 115 17.24 -14.10 -3.99
N SER A 116 17.87 -13.01 -3.56
CA SER A 116 18.63 -12.93 -2.31
C SER A 116 17.98 -11.96 -1.31
N SER A 117 18.67 -11.66 -0.21
CA SER A 117 18.15 -10.78 0.86
C SER A 117 17.92 -9.31 0.45
N GLY A 118 18.39 -8.90 -0.73
CA GLY A 118 18.09 -7.58 -1.31
C GLY A 118 16.70 -7.49 -1.97
N GLN A 119 15.94 -8.59 -2.01
CA GLN A 119 14.65 -8.63 -2.70
C GLN A 119 13.64 -7.67 -2.08
N CYS A 120 12.97 -6.91 -2.94
CA CYS A 120 11.80 -6.11 -2.59
C CYS A 120 10.90 -5.90 -3.82
N TRP A 121 9.67 -5.45 -3.60
CA TRP A 121 8.71 -5.20 -4.68
C TRP A 121 9.23 -4.21 -5.73
N SER A 122 9.93 -3.15 -5.29
CA SER A 122 10.56 -2.17 -6.19
C SER A 122 11.60 -2.80 -7.10
N LEU A 123 12.26 -3.88 -6.67
CA LEU A 123 13.21 -4.61 -7.51
C LEU A 123 12.49 -5.56 -8.47
N THR A 124 11.56 -6.37 -7.98
CA THR A 124 11.02 -7.51 -8.77
C THR A 124 9.80 -7.18 -9.61
N THR A 125 9.10 -6.10 -9.31
CA THR A 125 7.84 -5.74 -9.99
C THR A 125 7.88 -4.36 -10.60
N TYR A 126 8.72 -3.47 -10.05
CA TYR A 126 8.86 -2.09 -10.52
C TYR A 126 10.33 -1.68 -10.67
N CYS A 127 11.14 -2.59 -11.24
CA CYS A 127 12.56 -2.37 -11.47
C CYS A 127 12.76 -1.13 -12.36
N PRO A 128 13.71 -0.23 -12.02
CA PRO A 128 14.09 0.89 -12.88
C PRO A 128 14.76 0.44 -14.18
#